data_AF-A0A1V6AWP5-F1
#
_entry.id   AF-A0A1V6AWP5-F1
#
_cell.length_a   1.000
_cell.length_b   1.000
_cell.length_c   1.000
_cell.angle_alpha   90.00
_cell.angle_beta   90.00
_cell.angle_gamma   90.00
#
_symmetry.space_group_name_H-M   'P 1'
#
loop_
_entity.id
_entity.type
_entity.pdbx_description
1 polymer ?
#
loop_
_entity_poly.entity_id
_entity_poly.type
_entity_poly.pdbx_seq_one_letter_code
_entity_poly.pdbx_strand_id
1 'polypeptide(L)'
;MLYVNRTDKKDFHKALIRDQEENVRFSEKLIECYQEMEKRYSCSADQSQEDRDKTEKYRKMIREWEDSLQLARSRLVKTKREYEEIFGGNGGLTLAQDELCNEP
;
A
#
# COMPACT_ATOMS: atom_id res chain seq x y z
N MET A 1 14.44 -7.60 29.30
CA MET A 1 13.49 -6.58 28.81
C MET A 1 14.14 -5.93 27.59
N LEU A 2 13.68 -6.25 26.38
CA LEU A 2 14.32 -5.77 25.14
C LEU A 2 13.83 -4.35 24.85
N TYR A 3 14.66 -3.35 25.14
CA TYR A 3 14.44 -1.98 24.69
C TYR A 3 14.60 -1.95 23.17
N VAL A 4 13.50 -1.91 22.44
CA VAL A 4 13.54 -1.56 21.01
C VAL A 4 13.93 -0.08 20.94
N ASN A 5 15.12 0.22 20.41
CA ASN A 5 15.57 1.60 20.32
C ASN A 5 14.66 2.39 19.36
N ARG A 6 14.47 3.68 19.64
CA ARG A 6 13.68 4.61 18.80
C ARG A 6 14.12 4.58 17.32
N THR A 7 15.41 4.36 17.09
CA THR A 7 16.01 4.18 15.75
C THR A 7 15.50 2.92 15.05
N ASP A 8 15.48 1.78 15.73
CA ASP A 8 14.97 0.51 15.19
C ASP A 8 13.49 0.62 14.81
N LYS A 9 12.71 1.31 15.64
CA LYS A 9 11.28 1.59 15.36
C LYS A 9 11.12 2.48 14.13
N LYS A 10 11.96 3.52 13.97
CA LYS A 10 11.93 4.43 12.82
C LYS A 10 12.27 3.69 11.52
N ASP A 11 13.29 2.84 11.55
CA ASP A 11 13.73 2.08 10.38
C ASP A 11 12.74 0.98 9.99
N PHE A 12 12.10 0.35 10.98
CA PHE A 12 10.97 -0.55 10.74
C PHE A 12 9.82 0.15 10.00
N HIS A 13 9.39 1.34 10.44
CA HIS A 13 8.31 2.07 9.76
C HIS A 13 8.70 2.47 8.34
N LYS A 14 9.96 2.91 8.12
CA LYS A 14 10.44 3.18 6.76
C LYS A 14 10.42 1.93 5.88
N ALA A 15 10.80 0.77 6.42
CA ALA A 15 10.75 -0.49 5.69
C ALA A 15 9.31 -0.87 5.32
N LEU A 16 8.38 -0.73 6.26
CA LEU A 16 6.95 -0.96 6.02
C LEU A 16 6.39 -0.02 4.94
N ILE A 17 6.74 1.27 4.97
CA ILE A 17 6.33 2.22 3.93
C ILE A 17 6.85 1.78 2.55
N ARG A 18 8.13 1.39 2.45
CA ARG A 18 8.71 0.94 1.17
C ARG A 18 8.04 -0.31 0.63
N ASP A 19 7.75 -1.28 1.49
CA ASP A 19 7.03 -2.51 1.12
C ASP A 19 5.62 -2.19 0.59
N GLN A 20 4.89 -1.31 1.28
CA GLN A 20 3.57 -0.86 0.84
C GLN A 20 3.64 -0.08 -0.49
N GLU A 21 4.66 0.74 -0.71
CA GLU A 21 4.88 1.40 -2.01
C GLU A 21 5.17 0.41 -3.13
N GLU A 22 5.93 -0.65 -2.86
CA GLU A 22 6.18 -1.72 -3.82
C GLU A 22 4.91 -2.50 -4.15
N ASN A 23 4.10 -2.79 -3.14
CA ASN A 23 2.79 -3.43 -3.32
C ASN A 23 1.88 -2.58 -4.23
N VAL A 24 1.78 -1.27 -3.98
CA VAL A 24 1.03 -0.34 -4.85
C VAL A 24 1.52 -0.39 -6.30
N ARG A 25 2.84 -0.29 -6.53
CA ARG A 25 3.42 -0.37 -7.88
C ARG A 25 3.17 -1.72 -8.55
N PHE A 26 3.19 -2.81 -7.79
CA PHE A 26 2.90 -4.14 -8.32
C PHE A 26 1.43 -4.26 -8.75
N SER A 27 0.49 -3.81 -7.92
CA SER A 27 -0.93 -3.78 -8.27
C SER A 27 -1.22 -2.94 -9.50
N GLU A 28 -0.57 -1.78 -9.64
CA GLU A 28 -0.70 -0.94 -10.85
C GLU A 28 -0.27 -1.67 -12.12
N LYS A 29 0.91 -2.29 -12.12
CA LYS A 29 1.41 -3.08 -13.27
C LYS A 29 0.51 -4.25 -13.63
N LEU A 30 -0.09 -4.88 -12.62
CA LEU A 30 -0.94 -6.04 -12.82
C LEU A 30 -2.30 -5.63 -13.42
N ILE A 31 -2.84 -4.48 -13.02
CA ILE A 31 -4.01 -3.87 -13.67
C ILE A 31 -3.69 -3.55 -15.14
N GLU A 32 -2.55 -2.91 -15.43
CA GLU A 32 -2.12 -2.61 -16.80
C GLU A 32 -2.03 -3.89 -17.65
N CYS A 33 -1.46 -4.96 -17.10
CA CYS A 33 -1.40 -6.26 -17.77
C CYS A 33 -2.79 -6.81 -18.13
N TYR A 34 -3.77 -6.72 -17.21
CA TYR A 34 -5.12 -7.16 -17.51
C TYR A 34 -5.84 -6.25 -18.50
N GLN A 35 -5.59 -4.94 -18.47
CA GLN A 35 -6.12 -3.99 -19.46
C GLN A 35 -5.58 -4.30 -20.87
N GLU A 36 -4.29 -4.64 -20.99
CA GLU A 36 -3.72 -5.07 -22.26
C GLU A 36 -4.36 -6.37 -22.76
N MET A 37 -4.59 -7.35 -21.88
CA MET A 37 -5.27 -8.59 -22.23
C MET A 37 -6.71 -8.32 -22.66
N GLU A 38 -7.47 -7.54 -21.89
CA GLU A 38 -8.84 -7.13 -22.23
C GLU A 38 -8.89 -6.50 -23.64
N LYS A 39 -7.94 -5.60 -23.94
CA LYS A 39 -7.86 -4.93 -25.25
C LYS A 39 -7.60 -5.90 -26.40
N ARG A 40 -6.74 -6.91 -26.20
CA ARG A 40 -6.43 -7.92 -27.23
C ARG A 40 -7.67 -8.74 -27.61
N TYR A 41 -8.47 -9.14 -26.63
CA TYR A 41 -9.68 -9.91 -26.89
C TYR A 41 -10.86 -9.03 -27.31
N SER A 42 -10.94 -7.79 -26.85
CA SER A 42 -12.02 -6.84 -27.19
C SER A 42 -11.95 -6.30 -28.63
N CYS A 43 -10.75 -6.25 -29.22
CA CYS A 43 -10.52 -5.67 -30.54
C CYS A 43 -10.58 -6.68 -31.72
N SER A 44 -10.92 -7.95 -31.47
CA SER A 44 -11.05 -8.95 -32.56
C SER A 44 -12.34 -8.71 -33.36
N ALA A 45 -12.23 -8.50 -34.67
CA ALA A 45 -13.39 -8.31 -35.55
C ALA A 45 -14.31 -9.54 -35.61
N ASP A 46 -13.75 -10.74 -35.39
CA ASP A 46 -14.46 -12.02 -35.33
C ASP A 46 -14.45 -12.56 -33.90
N GLN A 47 -14.95 -11.76 -32.94
CA GLN A 47 -15.04 -12.19 -31.54
C GLN A 47 -15.89 -13.45 -31.39
N SER A 48 -15.24 -14.55 -31.04
CA SER A 48 -15.92 -15.76 -30.60
C SER A 48 -16.59 -15.56 -29.24
N GLN A 49 -17.51 -16.44 -28.87
CA GLN A 49 -18.07 -16.43 -27.51
C GLN A 49 -16.98 -16.59 -26.44
N GLU A 50 -15.94 -17.38 -26.72
CA GLU A 50 -14.79 -17.56 -25.82
C GLU A 50 -14.03 -16.25 -25.59
N ASP A 51 -13.84 -15.42 -26.64
CA ASP A 51 -13.17 -14.14 -26.52
C ASP A 51 -13.99 -13.15 -25.68
N ARG A 52 -15.32 -13.19 -25.79
CA ARG A 52 -16.22 -12.38 -24.95
C ARG A 52 -16.14 -12.79 -23.50
N ASP A 53 -16.15 -14.09 -23.21
CA ASP A 53 -16.06 -14.63 -21.85
C ASP A 53 -14.70 -14.28 -21.22
N LYS A 54 -13.60 -14.33 -21.98
CA LYS A 54 -12.27 -13.87 -21.54
C LYS A 54 -12.26 -12.37 -21.27
N THR A 55 -12.82 -11.57 -22.17
CA THR A 55 -12.91 -10.11 -22.01
C THR A 55 -13.64 -9.75 -20.71
N GLU A 56 -14.80 -10.36 -20.45
CA GLU A 56 -15.56 -10.12 -19.22
C GLU A 56 -14.79 -10.58 -17.98
N LYS A 57 -14.10 -11.74 -18.06
CA LYS A 57 -13.21 -12.19 -16.99
C LYS A 57 -12.12 -11.18 -16.69
N TYR A 58 -11.44 -10.62 -17.71
CA TYR A 58 -10.41 -9.61 -17.49
C TYR A 58 -10.97 -8.32 -16.91
N ARG A 59 -12.15 -7.86 -17.35
CA ARG A 59 -12.84 -6.71 -16.73
C ARG A 59 -13.14 -6.93 -15.26
N LYS A 60 -13.60 -8.13 -14.90
CA LYS A 60 -13.81 -8.49 -13.50
C LYS A 60 -12.51 -8.43 -12.70
N MET A 61 -11.43 -9.00 -13.23
CA MET A 61 -10.11 -8.95 -12.56
C MET A 61 -9.62 -7.51 -12.41
N ILE A 62 -9.76 -6.66 -13.43
CA ILE A 62 -9.38 -5.25 -13.36
C ILE A 62 -10.08 -4.56 -12.20
N ARG A 63 -11.40 -4.72 -12.06
CA ARG A 63 -12.18 -4.12 -10.96
C ARG A 63 -11.71 -4.60 -9.60
N GLU A 64 -11.52 -5.91 -9.42
CA GLU A 64 -11.06 -6.48 -8.15
C GLU A 64 -9.65 -5.97 -7.75
N TRP A 65 -8.78 -5.78 -8.74
CA TRP A 65 -7.45 -5.23 -8.52
C TRP A 65 -7.44 -3.72 -8.30
N GLU A 66 -8.33 -2.97 -8.94
CA GLU A 66 -8.54 -1.54 -8.67
C GLU A 66 -9.03 -1.31 -7.23
N ASP A 67 -9.99 -2.11 -6.76
CA ASP A 67 -10.46 -2.08 -5.37
C ASP A 67 -9.31 -2.39 -4.39
N SER A 68 -8.53 -3.43 -4.71
CA SER A 68 -7.36 -3.81 -3.91
C SER A 68 -6.28 -2.71 -3.89
N LEU A 69 -6.03 -2.07 -5.04
CA LEU A 69 -5.10 -0.95 -5.18
C LEU A 69 -5.56 0.26 -4.36
N GLN A 70 -6.86 0.57 -4.35
CA GLN A 70 -7.42 1.65 -3.53
C GLN A 70 -7.20 1.39 -2.04
N LEU A 71 -7.42 0.16 -1.59
CA LEU A 71 -7.14 -0.24 -0.20
C LEU A 71 -5.65 -0.15 0.12
N ALA A 72 -4.77 -0.60 -0.78
CA ALA A 72 -3.32 -0.52 -0.61
C ALA A 72 -2.83 0.94 -0.50
N ARG A 73 -3.31 1.82 -1.39
CA ARG A 73 -3.02 3.27 -1.34
C ARG A 73 -3.52 3.90 -0.03
N SER A 74 -4.72 3.53 0.41
CA SER A 74 -5.29 4.05 1.67
C SER A 74 -4.46 3.64 2.88
N ARG A 75 -4.00 2.37 2.93
CA ARG A 75 -3.08 1.88 3.98
C ARG A 75 -1.75 2.62 3.94
N LEU A 76 -1.16 2.80 2.76
CA LEU A 76 0.09 3.53 2.58
C LEU A 76 0.01 4.97 3.09
N VAL A 77 -1.07 5.68 2.75
CA VAL A 77 -1.30 7.06 3.24
C VAL A 77 -1.41 7.08 4.76
N LYS A 78 -2.13 6.11 5.36
CA LYS A 78 -2.26 6.01 6.80
C LYS A 78 -0.90 5.76 7.47
N THR A 79 -0.11 4.80 6.98
CA THR A 79 1.21 4.48 7.54
C THR A 79 2.21 5.63 7.37
N LYS A 80 2.18 6.36 6.24
CA LYS A 80 2.99 7.57 6.06
C LYS A 80 2.62 8.66 7.06
N ARG A 81 1.32 8.89 7.30
CA ARG A 81 0.85 9.85 8.30
C ARG A 81 1.29 9.46 9.71
N GLU A 82 1.11 8.19 10.10
CA GLU A 82 1.57 7.68 11.40
C GLU A 82 3.08 7.86 11.56
N TYR A 83 3.86 7.64 10.51
CA TYR A 83 5.30 7.88 10.52
C TYR A 83 5.65 9.35 10.78
N GLU A 84 4.96 10.28 10.12
CA GLU A 84 5.15 11.72 10.31
C GLU A 84 4.71 12.18 11.72
N GLU A 85 3.61 11.66 12.24
CA GLU A 85 3.13 11.95 13.60
C GLU A 85 4.13 11.48 14.67
N ILE A 86 4.73 10.29 14.49
CA ILE A 86 5.66 9.71 15.48
C ILE A 86 7.08 10.27 15.33
N PHE A 87 7.53 10.57 14.11
CA PHE A 87 8.94 10.86 13.81
C PHE A 87 9.21 12.18 13.06
N GLY A 88 8.18 12.89 12.58
CA GLY A 88 8.30 14.12 11.78
C GLY A 88 8.36 15.41 12.58
N GLY A 89 8.05 15.40 13.88
CA GLY A 89 8.13 16.56 14.75
C GLY A 89 9.51 16.76 15.38
N ASN A 90 10.18 17.87 15.07
CA ASN A 90 11.29 18.40 15.86
C ASN A 90 10.75 19.52 16.75
N GLY A 91 10.45 19.21 18.03
CA GLY A 91 10.09 20.20 19.05
C GLY A 91 8.68 20.04 19.65
N GLY A 92 8.59 19.31 20.75
CA GLY A 92 7.37 19.18 21.55
C GLY A 92 7.60 18.20 22.68
N LEU A 93 7.98 18.74 23.84
CA LEU A 93 7.95 18.06 25.13
C LEU A 93 6.72 17.16 25.27
N THR A 94 6.89 15.86 25.45
CA THR A 94 6.00 14.95 26.23
C THR A 94 6.53 13.51 26.22
N LEU A 95 7.85 13.35 26.32
CA LEU A 95 8.47 12.06 26.71
C LEU A 95 9.61 12.29 27.72
N ALA A 96 9.49 13.39 28.47
CA ALA A 96 10.32 13.72 29.63
C ALA A 96 9.45 13.88 30.90
N GLN A 97 8.20 13.39 30.89
CA GLN A 97 7.33 13.39 32.08
C GLN A 97 7.15 12.01 32.71
N ASP A 98 7.57 10.91 32.08
CA ASP A 98 7.50 9.58 32.70
C ASP A 98 8.74 9.21 33.53
N GLU A 99 9.78 10.06 33.59
CA GLU A 99 10.99 9.82 34.43
C GLU A 99 11.20 10.86 35.55
N LEU A 100 10.25 11.77 35.80
CA LEU A 100 10.37 12.79 36.85
C LEU A 100 9.36 12.64 38.01
N CYS A 101 8.61 11.53 38.05
CA CYS A 101 7.72 11.21 39.18
C CYS A 101 7.91 9.75 39.60
N ASN A 102 9.14 9.38 40.00
CA ASN A 102 9.39 8.38 41.05
C ASN A 102 10.88 8.32 41.32
N GLU A 103 11.35 9.12 42.28
CA GLU A 103 12.06 8.66 43.48
C GLU A 103 12.55 9.89 44.27
N PRO A 104 12.73 9.80 45.60
CA PRO A 104 12.54 8.66 46.49
C PRO A 104 11.25 8.69 47.32
#